data_AF-A0A521CJY5-F1
#
_entry.id   AF-A0A521CJY5-F1
#
_cell.length_a   1.000
_cell.length_b   1.000
_cell.length_c   1.000
_cell.angle_alpha   90.00
_cell.angle_beta   90.00
_cell.angle_gamma   90.00
#
_symmetry.space_group_name_H-M   'P 1'
#
loop_
_entity.id
_entity.type
_entity.pdbx_description
1 polymer ?
#
loop_
_entity_poly.entity_id
_entity_poly.type
_entity_poly.pdbx_seq_one_letter_code
_entity_poly.pdbx_strand_id
1 'polypeptide(L)'
;MAGKGPSTKEITQLINNVMGHNVLTEQQLNQIMKGAKRAHERGGMPAVLDYLMKVTQADVEKKEVEQFADTIQQNPKMGMDILYGKKKAPGKRKK
;
A
#
# COMPACT_ATOMS: atom_id res chain seq x y z
N MET A 1 -10.41 -15.09 -14.97
CA MET A 1 -9.74 -13.83 -15.38
C MET A 1 -8.35 -13.84 -14.75
N ALA A 2 -7.31 -13.97 -15.56
CA ALA A 2 -5.99 -14.41 -15.14
C ALA A 2 -5.11 -13.29 -14.57
N GLY A 3 -4.65 -13.46 -13.32
CA GLY A 3 -3.23 -13.36 -12.96
C GLY A 3 -2.49 -12.01 -13.00
N LYS A 4 -3.13 -10.89 -13.32
CA LYS A 4 -2.49 -9.57 -13.22
C LYS A 4 -3.26 -8.72 -12.21
N GLY A 5 -2.59 -8.35 -11.11
CA GLY A 5 -3.10 -7.34 -10.19
C GLY A 5 -3.42 -6.03 -10.91
N PRO A 6 -4.10 -5.09 -10.24
CA PRO A 6 -4.47 -3.81 -10.83
C PRO A 6 -3.25 -3.09 -11.41
N SER A 7 -3.42 -2.47 -12.57
CA SER A 7 -2.40 -1.63 -13.19
C SER A 7 -2.10 -0.40 -12.33
N THR A 8 -0.91 0.20 -12.51
CA THR A 8 -0.54 1.44 -11.82
C THR A 8 -1.58 2.55 -12.02
N LYS A 9 -2.13 2.64 -13.23
CA LYS A 9 -3.19 3.59 -13.57
C LYS A 9 -4.46 3.34 -12.74
N GLU A 10 -4.91 2.09 -12.65
CA GLU A 10 -6.09 1.71 -11.85
C GLU A 10 -5.88 2.02 -10.36
N ILE A 11 -4.69 1.69 -9.81
CA ILE A 11 -4.36 1.99 -8.41
C ILE A 11 -4.36 3.51 -8.16
N THR A 12 -3.77 4.29 -9.08
CA THR A 12 -3.74 5.75 -8.99
C THR A 12 -5.16 6.33 -8.93
N GLN A 13 -6.02 5.88 -9.85
CA GLN A 13 -7.41 6.32 -9.91
C GLN A 13 -8.18 5.92 -8.64
N LEU A 14 -7.98 4.70 -8.14
CA LEU A 14 -8.59 4.25 -6.89
C LEU A 14 -8.20 5.13 -5.72
N ILE A 15 -6.91 5.42 -5.56
CA ILE A 15 -6.43 6.27 -4.46
C ILE A 15 -7.03 7.68 -4.56
N ASN A 16 -7.00 8.29 -5.74
CA ASN A 16 -7.57 9.62 -5.95
C ASN A 16 -9.09 9.64 -5.68
N ASN A 17 -9.81 8.59 -6.09
CA ASN A 17 -11.24 8.46 -5.82
C ASN A 17 -11.52 8.31 -4.31
N VAL A 18 -10.74 7.50 -3.59
CA VAL A 18 -10.87 7.32 -2.14
C VAL A 18 -10.60 8.62 -1.39
N MET A 19 -9.62 9.41 -1.85
CA MET A 19 -9.28 10.71 -1.25
C MET A 19 -10.25 11.83 -1.67
N GLY A 20 -11.12 11.61 -2.64
CA GLY A 20 -12.06 12.61 -3.17
C GLY A 20 -11.42 13.73 -3.99
N HIS A 21 -10.11 13.63 -4.28
CA HIS A 21 -9.35 14.57 -5.10
C HIS A 21 -8.07 13.92 -5.62
N ASN A 22 -7.43 14.54 -6.62
CA ASN A 22 -6.20 14.03 -7.22
C ASN A 22 -5.01 14.27 -6.30
N VAL A 23 -4.62 13.24 -5.52
CA VAL A 23 -3.48 13.28 -4.59
C VAL A 23 -2.17 12.87 -5.25
N LEU A 24 -2.23 12.04 -6.31
CA LEU A 24 -1.04 11.59 -7.02
C LEU A 24 -1.31 11.26 -8.50
N THR A 25 -0.27 11.41 -9.32
CA THR A 25 -0.26 11.01 -10.73
C THR A 25 0.29 9.60 -10.91
N GLU A 26 0.01 8.98 -12.07
CA GLU A 26 0.57 7.68 -12.41
C GLU A 26 2.11 7.69 -12.42
N GLN A 27 2.71 8.80 -12.84
CA GLN A 27 4.16 8.98 -12.81
C GLN A 27 4.69 9.00 -11.37
N GLN A 28 4.01 9.71 -10.45
CA GLN A 28 4.38 9.72 -9.04
C GLN A 28 4.23 8.33 -8.41
N LEU A 29 3.13 7.61 -8.70
CA LEU A 29 2.97 6.24 -8.22
C LEU A 29 4.06 5.31 -8.76
N ASN A 30 4.42 5.44 -10.04
CA ASN A 30 5.51 4.67 -10.64
C ASN A 30 6.85 4.94 -9.95
N GLN A 31 7.14 6.19 -9.54
CA GLN A 31 8.36 6.50 -8.79
C GLN A 31 8.34 5.87 -7.39
N ILE A 32 7.19 5.90 -6.70
CA ILE A 32 7.01 5.23 -5.40
C ILE A 32 7.25 3.73 -5.55
N MET A 33 6.65 3.09 -6.57
CA MET A 33 6.82 1.67 -6.84
C MET A 33 8.27 1.29 -7.17
N LYS A 34 8.98 2.12 -7.95
CA LYS A 34 10.41 1.94 -8.23
C LYS A 34 11.26 2.06 -6.96
N GLY A 35 10.95 3.02 -6.09
CA GLY A 35 11.62 3.18 -4.80
C GLY A 35 11.40 1.98 -3.88
N ALA A 36 10.16 1.52 -3.76
CA ALA A 36 9.79 0.33 -3.01
C ALA A 36 10.51 -0.92 -3.54
N LYS A 37 10.56 -1.12 -4.86
CA LYS A 37 11.28 -2.25 -5.48
C LYS A 37 12.78 -2.22 -5.12
N ARG A 38 13.43 -1.07 -5.24
CA ARG A 38 14.85 -0.91 -4.86
C ARG A 38 15.08 -1.15 -3.37
N ALA A 39 14.15 -0.72 -2.51
CA ALA A 39 14.22 -0.99 -1.08
C ALA A 39 14.11 -2.50 -0.79
N HIS A 40 13.18 -3.18 -1.45
CA HIS A 40 13.01 -4.62 -1.34
C HIS A 40 14.27 -5.39 -1.76
N GLU A 41 14.91 -5.00 -2.87
CA GLU A 41 16.15 -5.61 -3.35
C GLU A 41 17.31 -5.47 -2.36
N ARG A 42 17.31 -4.43 -1.51
CA ARG A 42 18.39 -4.13 -0.56
C ARG A 42 18.16 -4.70 0.84
N GLY A 43 16.91 -4.84 1.27
CA GLY A 43 16.59 -5.18 2.66
C GLY A 43 15.24 -5.88 2.87
N GLY A 44 14.65 -6.43 1.80
CA GLY A 44 13.38 -7.14 1.87
C GLY A 44 12.20 -6.25 2.27
N MET A 45 11.13 -6.88 2.75
CA MET A 45 9.88 -6.20 3.11
C MET A 45 10.04 -5.12 4.19
N PRO A 46 10.86 -5.28 5.25
CA PRO A 46 11.05 -4.21 6.25
C PRO A 46 11.54 -2.89 5.65
N ALA A 47 12.47 -2.96 4.69
CA ALA A 47 12.98 -1.78 4.00
C ALA A 47 11.92 -1.11 3.10
N VAL A 48 10.99 -1.90 2.54
CA VAL A 48 9.83 -1.37 1.80
C VAL A 48 8.93 -0.56 2.73
N LEU A 49 8.65 -1.08 3.92
CA LEU A 49 7.79 -0.40 4.89
C LEU A 49 8.41 0.90 5.37
N ASP A 50 9.71 0.89 5.70
CA ASP A 50 10.46 2.10 6.06
C ASP A 50 10.42 3.15 4.93
N TYR A 51 10.59 2.73 3.68
CA TYR A 51 10.49 3.62 2.53
C TYR A 51 9.09 4.23 2.41
N LEU A 52 8.04 3.41 2.49
CA LEU A 52 6.66 3.87 2.36
C LEU A 52 6.30 4.85 3.49
N MET A 53 6.63 4.53 4.74
CA MET A 53 6.42 5.42 5.89
C MET A 53 7.11 6.77 5.72
N LYS A 54 8.35 6.77 5.21
CA LYS A 54 9.10 8.00 4.95
C LYS A 54 8.48 8.86 3.86
N VAL A 55 7.99 8.24 2.78
CA VAL A 55 7.39 8.96 1.64
C VAL A 55 6.00 9.51 1.99
N THR A 56 5.19 8.74 2.72
CA THR A 56 3.82 9.14 3.08
C THR A 56 3.78 10.05 4.31
N GLN A 57 4.89 10.15 5.06
CA GLN A 57 4.95 10.83 6.36
C GLN A 57 3.83 10.36 7.31
N ALA A 58 3.42 9.10 7.18
CA ALA A 58 2.33 8.55 7.97
C ALA A 58 2.78 8.36 9.42
N ASP A 59 1.99 8.86 10.36
CA ASP A 59 2.16 8.63 11.80
C ASP A 59 1.62 7.24 12.18
N VAL A 60 2.40 6.21 11.85
CA VAL A 60 2.06 4.80 12.08
C VAL A 60 3.23 4.07 12.72
N GLU A 61 2.94 3.12 13.61
CA GLU A 61 3.98 2.32 14.24
C GLU A 61 4.47 1.22 13.29
N LYS A 62 5.80 1.10 13.14
CA LYS A 62 6.42 0.13 12.23
C LYS A 62 5.90 -1.30 12.41
N LYS A 63 5.74 -1.73 13.67
CA LYS A 63 5.21 -3.07 14.00
C LYS A 63 3.78 -3.29 13.52
N GLU A 64 2.92 -2.25 13.58
CA GLU A 64 1.54 -2.36 13.08
C GLU A 64 1.54 -2.52 11.56
N VAL A 65 2.42 -1.79 10.86
CA VAL A 65 2.57 -1.87 9.41
C VAL A 65 3.13 -3.23 8.97
N GLU A 66 4.11 -3.77 9.69
CA GLU A 66 4.67 -5.11 9.46
C GLU A 66 3.61 -6.20 9.59
N GLN A 67 2.85 -6.21 10.69
CA GLN A 67 1.78 -7.18 10.91
C GLN A 67 0.69 -7.09 9.85
N PHE A 68 0.36 -5.87 9.41
CA PHE A 68 -0.58 -5.67 8.33
C PHE A 68 -0.03 -6.23 7.01
N ALA A 69 1.22 -5.95 6.67
CA ALA A 69 1.87 -6.46 5.46
C ALA A 69 1.91 -7.99 5.44
N ASP A 70 2.25 -8.64 6.56
CA ASP A 70 2.24 -10.10 6.70
C ASP A 70 0.84 -10.68 6.46
N THR A 71 -0.20 -10.01 6.99
CA THR A 71 -1.60 -10.40 6.79
C THR A 71 -2.00 -10.31 5.30
N ILE A 72 -1.57 -9.26 4.61
CA ILE A 72 -1.84 -9.10 3.17
C ILE A 72 -1.03 -10.10 2.34
N GLN A 73 0.21 -10.40 2.71
CA GLN A 73 1.03 -11.40 2.04
C GLN A 73 0.38 -12.79 2.12
N GLN A 74 -0.19 -13.14 3.27
CA GLN A 74 -0.92 -14.40 3.47
C GLN A 74 -2.30 -14.38 2.79
N ASN A 75 -2.94 -13.21 2.70
CA ASN A 75 -4.25 -13.05 2.06
C ASN A 75 -4.30 -11.82 1.14
N PRO A 76 -3.78 -11.93 -0.10
CA PRO A 76 -3.75 -10.79 -1.03
C PRO A 76 -5.14 -10.26 -1.39
N LYS A 77 -6.16 -11.14 -1.36
CA LYS A 77 -7.56 -10.77 -1.60
C LYS A 77 -8.06 -9.77 -0.56
N MET A 78 -7.64 -9.90 0.70
CA MET A 78 -8.00 -8.95 1.76
C MET A 78 -7.47 -7.55 1.46
N GLY A 79 -6.23 -7.42 0.97
CA GLY A 79 -5.63 -6.13 0.62
C GLY A 79 -6.42 -5.45 -0.50
N MET A 80 -6.80 -6.22 -1.51
CA MET A 80 -7.65 -5.75 -2.60
C MET A 80 -9.05 -5.33 -2.12
N ASP A 81 -9.68 -6.13 -1.26
CA ASP A 81 -10.98 -5.79 -0.67
C ASP A 81 -10.92 -4.47 0.12
N ILE A 82 -9.82 -4.22 0.85
CA ILE A 82 -9.61 -2.96 1.57
C ILE A 82 -9.45 -1.79 0.60
N LEU A 83 -8.62 -1.94 -0.43
CA LEU A 83 -8.40 -0.90 -1.46
C LEU A 83 -9.69 -0.51 -2.18
N TYR A 84 -10.56 -1.49 -2.47
CA TYR A 84 -11.87 -1.24 -3.09
C TYR A 84 -12.95 -0.78 -2.09
N GLY A 85 -12.61 -0.56 -0.82
CA GLY A 85 -13.57 -0.15 0.22
C GLY A 85 -14.58 -1.23 0.60
N LYS A 86 -14.40 -2.48 0.14
CA LYS A 86 -15.27 -3.62 0.47
C LYS A 86 -15.05 -4.12 1.90
N LYS A 87 -13.85 -3.88 2.46
CA LYS A 87 -13.50 -4.14 3.86
C LYS A 87 -12.83 -2.92 4.47
N LYS A 88 -13.06 -2.69 5.76
CA LYS A 88 -12.30 -1.68 6.51
C LYS A 88 -10.90 -2.21 6.79
N ALA A 89 -9.89 -1.35 6.68
CA ALA A 89 -8.56 -1.66 7.21
C ALA A 89 -8.69 -1.97 8.72
N PRO A 90 -7.90 -2.90 9.27
CA PRO A 90 -7.90 -3.16 10.70
C PRO A 90 -7.54 -1.85 11.43
N GLY A 91 -8.55 -1.22 12.02
CA GLY A 91 -8.37 -0.01 12.82
C GLY A 91 -7.81 -0.39 14.18
N LYS A 92 -7.01 0.52 14.78
CA LYS A 92 -6.54 0.39 16.17
C LYS A 92 -7.70 -0.07 17.04
N ARG A 93 -7.58 -1.23 17.68
CA ARG A 93 -8.46 -1.61 18.80
C ARG A 93 -8.21 -0.57 19.88
N LYS A 94 -9.10 0.42 20.01
CA LYS A 94 -9.19 1.24 21.21
C LYS A 94 -9.49 0.28 22.36
N LYS A 95 -8.50 0.03 23.21
CA LYS A 95 -8.72 -0.46 24.56
C LYS A 95 -9.01 0.73 25.44
#